data_AF-A0A2Z6RFR3-F1
#
_entry.id   AF-A0A2Z6RFR3-F1
#
_cell.length_a   1.000
_cell.length_b   1.000
_cell.length_c   1.000
_cell.angle_alpha   90.00
_cell.angle_beta   90.00
_cell.angle_gamma   90.00
#
_symmetry.space_group_name_H-M   'P 1'
#
loop_
_entity.id
_entity.type
_entity.pdbx_description
1 polymer ?
#
loop_
_entity_poly.entity_id
_entity_poly.type
_entity_poly.pdbx_seq_one_letter_code
_entity_poly.pdbx_strand_id
1 'polypeptide(L)'
;MTSKSEGVYRCLFEELVDFAAENNVNLQPSTILTDFKQALINASRQFSLMLRHLFALAFLPSQEIPDAFDMLKLVMPPEANEVTQWFEDNYVHRKIRRHLRNGNTIRSAPLFPPELWSVYDSIKIGVPRIQNIAEAWHR
;
A
#
# COMPACT_ATOMS: atom_id res chain seq x y z
N MET A 1 3.16 10.06 33.36
CA MET A 1 2.75 10.87 32.19
C MET A 1 1.43 10.31 31.70
N THR A 2 0.39 11.15 31.66
CA THR A 2 -1.02 10.73 31.51
C THR A 2 -1.31 10.25 30.10
N SER A 3 -1.71 8.99 29.93
CA SER A 3 -2.20 8.44 28.67
C SER A 3 -3.54 9.10 28.32
N LYS A 4 -3.53 10.14 27.50
CA LYS A 4 -4.76 10.71 26.94
C LYS A 4 -5.32 9.74 25.90
N SER A 5 -6.59 9.36 26.04
CA SER A 5 -7.26 8.39 25.15
C SER A 5 -7.73 9.06 23.85
N GLU A 6 -7.91 8.25 22.80
CA GLU A 6 -8.37 8.68 21.48
C GLU A 6 -9.64 9.57 21.52
N GLY A 7 -10.59 9.26 22.40
CA GLY A 7 -11.82 10.03 22.56
C GLY A 7 -11.58 11.49 22.96
N VAL A 8 -10.51 11.76 23.72
CA VAL A 8 -10.15 13.14 24.12
C VAL A 8 -9.68 13.95 22.92
N TYR A 9 -8.99 13.32 21.96
CA TYR A 9 -8.50 13.99 20.76
C TYR A 9 -9.61 14.23 19.73
N ARG A 10 -10.61 13.33 19.65
CA ARG A 10 -11.78 13.51 18.79
C ARG A 10 -12.62 14.70 19.24
N CYS A 11 -12.90 14.78 20.54
CA CYS A 11 -13.65 15.90 21.13
C CYS A 11 -12.94 17.25 20.90
N LEU A 12 -11.61 17.29 21.07
CA LEU A 12 -10.80 18.50 20.82
C LEU A 12 -10.87 18.94 19.34
N PHE A 13 -10.89 17.99 18.40
CA PHE A 13 -10.94 18.30 16.97
C PHE A 13 -12.31 18.82 16.56
N GLU A 14 -13.38 18.23 17.09
CA GLU A 14 -14.76 18.70 16.89
C GLU A 14 -14.93 20.12 17.46
N GLU A 15 -14.47 20.39 18.69
CA GLU A 15 -14.49 21.74 19.28
C GLU A 15 -13.71 22.77 18.45
N LEU A 16 -12.57 22.37 17.85
CA LEU A 16 -11.78 23.26 17.01
C LEU A 16 -12.50 23.60 15.70
N VAL A 17 -13.18 22.62 15.11
CA VAL A 17 -13.98 22.80 13.89
C VAL A 17 -15.18 23.70 14.17
N ASP A 18 -15.87 23.47 15.29
CA ASP A 18 -17.01 24.29 15.71
C ASP A 18 -16.58 25.73 16.00
N PHE A 19 -15.48 25.92 16.74
CA PHE A 19 -14.90 27.24 16.98
C PHE A 19 -14.51 27.95 15.67
N ALA A 20 -13.93 27.22 14.72
CA ALA A 20 -13.57 27.79 13.42
C ALA A 20 -14.79 28.17 12.59
N ALA A 21 -15.86 27.37 12.63
CA ALA A 21 -17.13 27.66 11.97
C ALA A 21 -17.80 28.92 12.57
N GLU A 22 -17.82 29.04 13.90
CA GLU A 22 -18.35 30.22 14.60
C GLU A 22 -17.58 31.50 14.28
N ASN A 23 -16.27 31.38 14.05
CA ASN A 23 -15.40 32.52 13.75
C ASN A 23 -15.17 32.76 12.25
N ASN A 24 -15.90 32.05 11.36
CA ASN A 24 -15.73 32.10 9.90
C ASN A 24 -14.28 31.87 9.43
N VAL A 25 -13.51 31.08 10.18
CA VAL A 25 -12.13 30.72 9.85
C VAL A 25 -12.15 29.42 9.06
N ASN A 26 -11.68 29.47 7.81
CA ASN A 26 -11.53 28.25 7.01
C ASN A 26 -10.24 27.53 7.41
N LEU A 27 -10.37 26.46 8.20
CA LEU A 27 -9.25 25.57 8.50
C LEU A 27 -8.95 24.71 7.26
N GLN A 28 -8.04 25.18 6.41
CA GLN A 28 -7.38 24.38 5.37
C GLN A 28 -5.91 24.12 5.72
N PRO A 29 -5.60 23.43 6.84
CA PRO A 29 -4.23 23.18 7.21
C PRO A 29 -3.59 22.20 6.21
N SER A 30 -2.47 22.62 5.60
CA SER A 30 -1.65 21.75 4.76
C SER A 30 -0.83 20.74 5.58
N THR A 31 -0.66 20.97 6.89
CA THR A 31 -0.01 20.05 7.83
C THR A 31 -0.46 20.36 9.27
N ILE A 32 -0.99 19.36 9.97
CA ILE A 32 -1.31 19.45 11.40
C ILE A 32 -0.16 18.80 12.18
N LEU A 33 0.54 19.58 12.99
CA LEU A 33 1.68 19.11 13.78
C LEU A 33 1.25 18.90 15.24
N THR A 34 0.68 17.75 15.53
CA THR A 34 0.38 17.29 16.89
C THR A 34 0.56 15.76 16.98
N ASP A 35 0.43 15.19 18.18
CA ASP A 35 0.42 13.74 18.45
C ASP A 35 -0.59 12.94 17.59
N PHE A 36 -1.47 13.62 16.85
CA PHE A 36 -2.21 13.09 15.71
C PHE A 36 -1.32 12.41 14.67
N LYS A 37 -0.08 12.88 14.45
CA LYS A 37 0.91 12.16 13.64
C LYS A 37 1.20 10.79 14.24
N GLN A 38 1.32 10.65 15.56
CA GLN A 38 1.58 9.34 16.18
C GLN A 38 0.35 8.43 16.09
N ALA A 39 -0.86 8.97 16.26
CA ALA A 39 -2.10 8.23 16.04
C ALA A 39 -2.28 7.84 14.56
N LEU A 40 -1.92 8.71 13.61
CA LEU A 40 -1.91 8.45 12.17
C LEU A 40 -0.78 7.50 11.77
N ILE A 41 0.39 7.55 12.43
CA ILE A 41 1.50 6.60 12.28
C ILE A 41 1.10 5.24 12.85
N ASN A 42 0.32 5.19 13.93
CA ASN A 42 -0.14 3.97 14.57
C ASN A 42 -1.33 3.33 13.82
N ALA A 43 -2.30 4.12 13.37
CA ALA A 43 -3.35 3.72 12.44
C ALA A 43 -2.74 3.30 11.10
N SER A 44 -1.74 4.04 10.60
CA SER A 44 -0.95 3.63 9.44
C SER A 44 0.09 2.57 9.76
N ARG A 45 0.25 2.08 11.00
CA ARG A 45 1.24 1.02 11.28
C ARG A 45 0.76 -0.29 10.73
N GLN A 46 -0.53 -0.60 10.86
CA GLN A 46 -1.13 -1.75 10.18
C GLN A 46 -1.09 -1.59 8.66
N PHE A 47 -1.47 -0.41 8.15
CA PHE A 47 -1.38 -0.09 6.71
C PHE A 47 0.07 -0.15 6.17
N SER A 48 1.05 0.31 6.95
CA SER A 48 2.48 0.31 6.61
C SER A 48 3.05 -1.09 6.65
N LEU A 49 2.70 -1.90 7.65
CA LEU A 49 3.06 -3.31 7.70
C LEU A 49 2.50 -4.05 6.49
N MET A 50 1.25 -3.77 6.15
CA MET A 50 0.58 -4.38 5.01
C MET A 50 1.23 -4.02 3.66
N LEU A 51 1.57 -2.75 3.43
CA LEU A 51 2.35 -2.35 2.25
C LEU A 51 3.69 -3.10 2.17
N ARG A 52 4.35 -3.36 3.31
CA ARG A 52 5.59 -4.17 3.33
C ARG A 52 5.36 -5.61 2.88
N HIS A 53 4.20 -6.21 3.16
CA HIS A 53 3.89 -7.56 2.69
C HIS A 53 3.70 -7.58 1.16
N LEU A 54 3.10 -6.55 0.57
CA LEU A 54 3.03 -6.42 -0.89
C LEU A 54 4.43 -6.31 -1.52
N PHE A 55 5.34 -5.52 -0.93
CA PHE A 55 6.72 -5.46 -1.39
C PHE A 55 7.49 -6.76 -1.19
N ALA A 56 7.16 -7.54 -0.15
CA ALA A 56 7.80 -8.83 0.12
C ALA A 56 7.52 -9.86 -0.98
N LEU A 57 6.42 -9.73 -1.74
CA LEU A 57 6.13 -10.59 -2.88
C LEU A 57 7.22 -10.54 -3.95
N ALA A 58 7.96 -9.44 -4.07
CA ALA A 58 9.03 -9.31 -5.07
C ALA A 58 10.17 -10.32 -4.83
N PHE A 59 10.27 -10.87 -3.62
CA PHE A 59 11.28 -11.85 -3.25
C PHE A 59 10.85 -13.29 -3.51
N LEU A 60 9.63 -13.52 -4.02
CA LEU A 60 9.15 -14.84 -4.40
C LEU A 60 9.42 -15.14 -5.88
N PRO A 61 9.54 -16.42 -6.28
CA PRO A 61 9.50 -16.81 -7.68
C PRO A 61 8.25 -16.27 -8.36
N SER A 62 8.37 -15.79 -9.61
CA SER A 62 7.24 -15.13 -10.30
C SER A 62 5.97 -15.98 -10.37
N GLN A 63 6.13 -17.31 -10.44
CA GLN A 63 5.06 -18.29 -10.50
C GLN A 63 4.31 -18.46 -9.17
N GLU A 64 4.94 -18.15 -8.03
CA GLU A 64 4.37 -18.29 -6.69
C GLU A 64 3.68 -17.00 -6.20
N ILE A 65 3.97 -15.86 -6.85
CA ILE A 65 3.43 -14.54 -6.48
C ILE A 65 1.90 -14.49 -6.51
N PRO A 66 1.19 -15.03 -7.53
CA PRO A 66 -0.27 -15.01 -7.56
C PRO A 66 -0.90 -15.72 -6.36
N ASP A 67 -0.46 -16.94 -6.07
CA ASP A 67 -1.00 -17.74 -4.96
C ASP A 67 -0.69 -17.08 -3.60
N ALA A 68 0.53 -16.55 -3.43
CA ALA A 68 0.91 -15.83 -2.22
C ALA A 68 0.12 -14.53 -2.04
N PHE A 69 -0.16 -13.82 -3.13
CA PHE A 69 -1.00 -12.62 -3.11
C PHE A 69 -2.45 -12.94 -2.73
N ASP A 70 -3.03 -14.03 -3.23
CA ASP A 70 -4.38 -14.46 -2.86
C ASP A 70 -4.48 -14.80 -1.37
N MET A 71 -3.48 -15.46 -0.80
CA MET A 71 -3.41 -15.71 0.64
C MET A 71 -3.29 -14.41 1.44
N LEU A 72 -2.47 -13.46 0.97
CA LEU A 72 -2.29 -12.16 1.60
C LEU A 72 -3.62 -11.37 1.58
N LYS A 73 -4.33 -11.38 0.45
CA LYS A 73 -5.60 -10.67 0.26
C LYS A 73 -6.67 -11.07 1.28
N LEU A 74 -6.69 -12.32 1.74
CA LEU A 74 -7.62 -12.81 2.77
C LEU A 74 -7.41 -12.17 4.14
N VAL A 75 -6.21 -11.70 4.44
CA VAL A 75 -5.85 -11.07 5.72
C VAL A 75 -5.71 -9.55 5.61
N MET A 76 -6.00 -8.96 4.44
CA MET A 76 -5.92 -7.52 4.24
C MET A 76 -7.07 -6.81 4.98
N PRO A 77 -6.78 -5.72 5.69
CA PRO A 77 -7.80 -4.91 6.34
C PRO A 77 -8.65 -4.18 5.28
N PRO A 78 -9.94 -3.92 5.54
CA PRO A 78 -10.87 -3.33 4.56
C PRO A 78 -10.42 -1.95 4.06
N GLU A 79 -9.69 -1.20 4.87
CA GLU A 79 -9.11 0.11 4.53
C GLU A 79 -8.12 0.04 3.36
N ALA A 80 -7.62 -1.16 3.03
CA ALA A 80 -6.65 -1.38 1.97
C ALA A 80 -7.23 -2.01 0.70
N ASN A 81 -8.54 -2.24 0.65
CA ASN A 81 -9.17 -2.89 -0.49
C ASN A 81 -8.86 -2.21 -1.81
N GLU A 82 -8.89 -0.87 -1.86
CA GLU A 82 -8.59 -0.11 -3.08
C GLU A 82 -7.16 -0.35 -3.58
N VAL A 83 -6.17 -0.26 -2.68
CA VAL A 83 -4.76 -0.47 -3.01
C VAL A 83 -4.50 -1.92 -3.40
N THR A 84 -5.10 -2.86 -2.68
CA THR A 84 -4.98 -4.31 -2.94
C THR A 84 -5.54 -4.66 -4.30
N GLN A 85 -6.74 -4.17 -4.62
CA GLN A 85 -7.39 -4.40 -5.90
C GLN A 85 -6.63 -3.74 -7.06
N TRP A 86 -6.12 -2.53 -6.85
CA TRP A 86 -5.26 -1.88 -7.85
C TRP A 86 -3.97 -2.68 -8.08
N PHE A 87 -3.31 -3.17 -7.03
CA PHE A 87 -2.10 -3.97 -7.16
C PHE A 87 -2.37 -5.29 -7.88
N GLU A 88 -3.46 -5.96 -7.53
CA GLU A 88 -3.94 -7.17 -8.18
C GLU A 88 -4.09 -6.98 -9.70
N ASP A 89 -4.80 -5.92 -10.10
CA ASP A 89 -5.13 -5.63 -11.50
C ASP A 89 -3.92 -5.26 -12.36
N ASN A 90 -2.91 -4.62 -11.75
CA ASN A 90 -1.79 -4.04 -12.48
C ASN A 90 -0.51 -4.89 -12.42
N TYR A 91 -0.30 -5.65 -11.33
CA TYR A 91 0.98 -6.31 -11.02
C TYR A 91 0.91 -7.82 -10.85
N VAL A 92 -0.26 -8.39 -10.51
CA VAL A 92 -0.38 -9.81 -10.13
C VAL A 92 -1.21 -10.57 -11.14
N HIS A 93 -2.50 -10.24 -11.24
CA HIS A 93 -3.47 -11.01 -12.00
C HIS A 93 -3.72 -10.45 -13.40
N ARG A 94 -4.08 -11.37 -14.29
CA ARG A 94 -4.53 -11.07 -15.65
C ARG A 94 -5.96 -10.51 -15.61
N LYS A 95 -6.11 -9.18 -15.53
CA LYS A 95 -7.41 -8.49 -15.43
C LYS A 95 -8.44 -9.04 -16.44
N ILE A 96 -9.63 -9.42 -15.94
CA ILE A 96 -10.76 -9.82 -16.78
C ILE A 96 -11.33 -8.55 -17.41
N ARG A 97 -11.16 -8.36 -18.72
CA ARG A 97 -11.60 -7.12 -19.39
C ARG A 97 -13.08 -7.15 -19.77
N ARG A 98 -13.63 -8.29 -20.17
CA ARG A 98 -15.02 -8.43 -20.61
C ARG A 98 -15.54 -9.86 -20.43
N HIS A 99 -16.74 -9.98 -19.91
CA HIS A 99 -17.58 -11.16 -20.10
C HIS A 99 -18.21 -11.06 -21.49
N LEU A 100 -17.85 -11.98 -22.40
CA LEU A 100 -18.58 -12.12 -23.65
C LEU A 100 -19.89 -12.87 -23.38
N ARG A 101 -20.97 -12.56 -24.13
CA ARG A 101 -22.32 -13.15 -23.96
C ARG A 101 -22.38 -14.69 -24.05
N ASN A 102 -21.30 -15.31 -24.48
CA ASN A 102 -21.09 -16.73 -24.74
C ASN A 102 -20.22 -17.42 -23.67
N GLY A 103 -20.00 -16.81 -22.50
CA GLY A 103 -19.31 -17.42 -21.35
C GLY A 103 -17.78 -17.38 -21.42
N ASN A 104 -17.19 -17.00 -22.57
CA ASN A 104 -15.75 -16.84 -22.70
C ASN A 104 -15.25 -15.54 -22.05
N THR A 105 -14.19 -15.68 -21.27
CA THR A 105 -13.56 -14.58 -20.53
C THR A 105 -12.24 -14.20 -21.21
N ILE A 106 -12.15 -12.99 -21.80
CA ILE A 106 -10.87 -12.49 -22.33
C ILE A 106 -10.08 -11.87 -21.17
N ARG A 107 -8.95 -12.50 -20.83
CA ARG A 107 -8.02 -12.02 -19.81
C ARG A 107 -6.92 -11.19 -20.48
N SER A 108 -6.71 -9.93 -20.07
CA SER A 108 -5.57 -9.12 -20.54
C SER A 108 -4.41 -9.22 -19.56
N ALA A 109 -3.18 -9.42 -20.05
CA ALA A 109 -1.96 -9.45 -19.23
C ALA A 109 -1.93 -8.26 -18.25
N PRO A 110 -1.48 -8.43 -16.99
CA PRO A 110 -1.20 -7.29 -16.12
C PRO A 110 -0.20 -6.36 -16.81
N LEU A 111 -0.28 -5.06 -16.51
CA LEU A 111 0.62 -4.06 -17.10
C LEU A 111 2.08 -4.34 -16.73
N PHE A 112 2.30 -4.85 -15.52
CA PHE A 112 3.62 -5.18 -14.98
C PHE A 112 3.59 -6.60 -14.42
N PRO A 113 3.75 -7.64 -15.27
CA PRO A 113 3.66 -9.02 -14.82
C PRO A 113 4.75 -9.36 -13.78
N PRO A 114 4.51 -10.33 -12.87
CA PRO A 114 5.47 -10.75 -11.84
C PRO A 114 6.89 -11.04 -12.37
N GLU A 115 7.01 -11.55 -13.60
CA GLU A 115 8.29 -11.78 -14.28
C GLU A 115 9.15 -10.52 -14.44
N LEU A 116 8.53 -9.33 -14.48
CA LEU A 116 9.23 -8.06 -14.70
C LEU A 116 9.81 -7.49 -13.40
N TRP A 117 9.16 -7.74 -12.26
CA TRP A 117 9.47 -7.05 -11.00
C TRP A 117 9.90 -8.00 -9.87
N SER A 118 9.76 -9.32 -10.02
CA SER A 118 10.38 -10.27 -9.10
C SER A 118 11.91 -10.14 -9.14
N VAL A 119 12.51 -10.03 -7.97
CA VAL A 119 13.97 -9.99 -7.77
C VAL A 119 14.53 -11.35 -7.35
N TYR A 120 13.70 -12.39 -7.25
CA TYR A 120 14.11 -13.72 -6.78
C TYR A 120 15.28 -14.29 -7.58
N ASP A 121 15.16 -14.32 -8.92
CA ASP A 121 16.22 -14.84 -9.78
C ASP A 121 17.46 -13.96 -9.75
N SER A 122 17.31 -12.63 -9.67
CA SER A 122 18.43 -11.70 -9.54
C SER A 122 19.24 -11.96 -8.26
N ILE A 123 18.55 -12.22 -7.14
CA ILE A 123 19.18 -12.58 -5.86
C ILE A 123 19.86 -13.94 -5.95
N LYS A 124 19.19 -14.93 -6.54
CA LYS A 124 19.70 -16.30 -6.69
C LYS A 124 20.95 -16.37 -7.58
N ILE A 125 21.00 -15.55 -8.62
CA ILE A 125 22.11 -15.48 -9.59
C ILE A 125 23.23 -14.53 -9.09
N GLY A 126 22.99 -13.80 -7.99
CA GLY A 126 23.99 -12.88 -7.43
C GLY A 126 24.19 -11.63 -8.27
N VAL A 127 23.20 -11.24 -9.08
CA VAL A 127 23.26 -10.01 -9.87
C VAL A 127 23.29 -8.82 -8.90
N PRO A 128 24.30 -7.94 -8.95
CA PRO A 128 24.35 -6.76 -8.10
C PRO A 128 23.09 -5.91 -8.34
N ARG A 129 22.49 -5.37 -7.26
CA ARG A 129 21.48 -4.31 -7.42
C ARG A 129 22.07 -3.24 -8.32
N ILE A 130 21.30 -2.71 -9.28
CA ILE A 130 21.75 -1.68 -10.23
C ILE A 130 22.41 -0.50 -9.50
N GLN A 131 21.98 -0.24 -8.27
CA GLN A 131 22.55 0.76 -7.37
C GLN A 131 24.00 0.46 -6.95
N ASN A 132 24.39 -0.81 -6.75
CA ASN A 132 25.77 -1.20 -6.43
C ASN A 132 26.73 -0.95 -7.61
N ILE A 133 26.25 -1.05 -8.85
CA ILE A 133 27.07 -0.73 -10.02
C ILE A 133 27.37 0.76 -10.01
N ALA A 134 26.35 1.62 -9.93
CA ALA A 134 26.53 3.07 -9.88
C ALA A 134 27.41 3.53 -8.68
N GLU A 135 27.24 2.92 -7.50
CA GLU A 135 28.09 3.21 -6.33
C GLU A 135 29.54 2.75 -6.51
N ALA A 136 29.80 1.68 -7.27
CA ALA A 136 31.14 1.19 -7.56
C ALA A 136 31.93 2.10 -8.53
N TRP A 137 31.25 2.90 -9.37
CA TRP A 137 31.91 3.91 -10.22
C TRP A 137 32.38 5.14 -9.42
N HIS A 138 31.90 5.33 -8.19
CA HIS A 138 32.26 6.45 -7.31
C HIS A 138 33.40 6.13 -6.33
N ARG A 139 34.10 5.00 -6.47
CA ARG A 139 35.27 4.65 -5.67
C ARG A 139 36.58 4.81 -6.42
#